data_AF-G0MC00-F1
#
_entry.id   AF-G0MC00-F1
#
_cell.length_a   1.000
_cell.length_b   1.000
_cell.length_c   1.000
_cell.angle_alpha   90.00
_cell.angle_beta   90.00
_cell.angle_gamma   90.00
#
_symmetry.space_group_name_H-M   'P 1'
#
loop_
_entity.id
_entity.type
_entity.pdbx_description
1 polymer ?
#
loop_
_entity_poly.entity_id
_entity_poly.type
_entity_poly.pdbx_seq_one_letter_code
_entity_poly.pdbx_strand_id
1 'polypeptide(L)'
;METQLKPTTEFQCVFTIKYTDTVESPLKINDMALLKKFPLLMEAVDAENPNWRTTPDAKIVVSKPIPFPFDQASLAFILCNIMEYEHPNSLEGGGDAAEHYPEAVQHTADQLKQICEAAHYLKCETFMHCIAFVIGSTKLSNVAPEKIADFLELKKEGQKAEQ
;
A
#
# COMPACT_ATOMS: atom_id res chain seq x y z
N MET A 1 -14.87 -6.60 44.08
CA MET A 1 -15.15 -7.20 42.76
C MET A 1 -13.87 -7.06 41.97
N GLU A 2 -13.06 -8.11 41.98
CA GLU A 2 -11.83 -8.16 41.18
C GLU A 2 -12.24 -8.42 39.73
N THR A 3 -12.15 -7.37 38.91
CA THR A 3 -12.33 -7.49 37.47
C THR A 3 -11.10 -8.23 36.93
N GLN A 4 -11.24 -9.55 36.79
CA GLN A 4 -10.27 -10.37 36.09
C GLN A 4 -10.14 -9.82 34.66
N LEU A 5 -9.03 -9.12 34.38
CA LEU A 5 -8.60 -8.88 33.01
C LEU A 5 -8.44 -10.26 32.37
N LYS A 6 -9.29 -10.56 31.38
CA LYS A 6 -9.07 -11.69 30.50
C LYS A 6 -7.65 -11.56 29.94
N PRO A 7 -6.86 -12.65 29.84
CA PRO A 7 -5.61 -12.61 29.11
C PRO A 7 -5.96 -12.29 27.66
N THR A 8 -5.77 -11.04 27.27
CA THR A 8 -5.77 -10.65 25.87
C THR A 8 -4.59 -11.39 25.27
N THR A 9 -4.82 -12.34 24.37
CA THR A 9 -3.79 -13.01 23.60
C THR A 9 -3.10 -11.93 22.75
N GLU A 10 -2.06 -11.31 23.30
CA GLU A 10 -1.34 -10.19 22.69
C GLU A 10 -0.30 -10.75 21.72
N PHE A 11 -0.67 -10.88 20.46
CA PHE A 11 0.31 -11.16 19.40
C PHE A 11 1.22 -9.95 19.25
N GLN A 12 2.47 -10.07 19.69
CA GLN A 12 3.49 -9.07 19.40
C GLN A 12 4.11 -9.37 18.04
N CYS A 13 3.67 -8.64 17.02
CA CYS A 13 4.33 -8.64 15.72
C CYS A 13 5.31 -7.46 15.67
N VAL A 14 6.51 -7.67 15.15
CA VAL A 14 7.46 -6.60 14.86
C VAL A 14 7.95 -6.78 13.43
N PHE A 15 7.54 -5.87 12.56
CA PHE A 15 7.93 -5.85 11.16
C PHE A 15 8.84 -4.64 10.88
N THR A 16 9.91 -4.84 10.11
CA THR A 16 10.97 -3.83 9.89
C THR A 16 11.05 -3.45 8.41
N ILE A 17 10.79 -2.19 8.06
CA ILE A 17 10.96 -1.67 6.69
C ILE A 17 12.18 -0.75 6.62
N LYS A 18 13.02 -0.94 5.59
CA LYS A 18 14.19 -0.11 5.34
C LYS A 18 14.02 0.68 4.04
N TYR A 19 13.99 1.99 4.12
CA TYR A 19 14.00 2.87 2.95
C TYR A 19 15.36 2.81 2.26
N THR A 20 15.38 2.87 0.93
CA THR A 20 16.62 2.88 0.14
C THR A 20 17.48 4.12 0.38
N ASP A 21 16.85 5.25 0.69
CA ASP A 21 17.48 6.57 0.66
C ASP A 21 17.74 7.19 2.04
N THR A 22 17.39 6.51 3.13
CA THR A 22 17.62 7.03 4.48
C THR A 22 18.50 6.14 5.35
N VAL A 23 19.38 6.79 6.12
CA VAL A 23 20.18 6.20 7.21
C VAL A 23 19.31 6.01 8.47
N GLU A 24 18.04 6.39 8.40
CA GLU A 24 17.12 6.40 9.53
C GLU A 24 16.76 4.99 10.03
N SER A 25 16.29 4.98 11.28
CA SER A 25 15.83 3.76 11.95
C SER A 25 14.71 3.12 11.14
N PRO A 26 14.74 1.80 10.94
CA PRO A 26 13.71 1.13 10.18
C PRO A 26 12.33 1.32 10.82
N LEU A 27 11.29 1.45 9.99
CA LEU A 27 9.92 1.56 10.47
C LEU A 27 9.50 0.23 11.11
N LYS A 28 8.98 0.30 12.34
CA LYS A 28 8.46 -0.84 13.08
C LYS A 28 6.93 -0.85 13.06
N ILE A 29 6.33 -1.87 12.48
CA ILE A 29 4.88 -2.08 12.48
C ILE A 29 4.53 -3.20 13.46
N ASN A 30 3.67 -2.88 14.44
CA ASN A 30 3.24 -3.81 15.48
C ASN A 30 1.74 -4.15 15.46
N ASP A 31 1.04 -3.78 14.38
CA ASP A 31 -0.39 -4.01 14.23
C ASP A 31 -0.64 -5.14 13.23
N MET A 32 -1.20 -6.26 13.72
CA MET A 32 -1.49 -7.43 12.89
C MET A 32 -2.64 -7.21 11.90
N ALA A 33 -3.63 -6.38 12.26
CA ALA A 33 -4.73 -6.04 11.35
C ALA A 33 -4.20 -5.22 10.17
N LEU A 34 -3.32 -4.26 10.46
CA LEU A 34 -2.61 -3.49 9.43
C LEU A 34 -1.72 -4.39 8.57
N LEU A 35 -0.88 -5.24 9.17
CA LEU A 35 0.03 -6.14 8.43
C LEU A 35 -0.70 -7.08 7.47
N LYS A 36 -1.89 -7.57 7.85
CA LYS A 36 -2.73 -8.41 6.98
C LYS A 36 -3.17 -7.71 5.69
N LYS A 37 -3.13 -6.38 5.64
CA LYS A 37 -3.39 -5.61 4.42
C LYS A 37 -2.22 -5.58 3.44
N PHE A 38 -1.04 -6.04 3.84
CA PHE A 38 0.16 -6.05 3.01
C PHE A 38 0.60 -7.49 2.72
N PRO A 39 0.20 -8.07 1.58
CA PRO A 39 0.53 -9.46 1.26
C PRO A 39 2.04 -9.72 1.23
N LEU A 40 2.85 -8.77 0.76
CA LEU A 40 4.32 -8.92 0.80
C LEU A 40 4.85 -9.08 2.23
N LEU A 41 4.29 -8.35 3.20
CA LEU A 41 4.73 -8.44 4.59
C LEU A 41 4.26 -9.76 5.22
N MET A 42 3.05 -10.21 4.86
CA MET A 42 2.51 -11.50 5.30
C MET A 42 3.31 -12.69 4.76
N GLU A 43 3.78 -12.64 3.52
CA GLU A 43 4.68 -13.65 2.96
C GLU A 43 5.98 -13.77 3.76
N ALA A 44 6.55 -12.64 4.18
CA ALA A 44 7.74 -12.63 5.03
C ALA A 44 7.48 -13.17 6.44
N VAL A 45 6.31 -12.87 7.01
CA VAL A 45 5.86 -13.46 8.28
C VAL A 45 5.71 -14.97 8.15
N ASP A 46 5.00 -15.46 7.12
CA ASP A 46 4.79 -16.89 6.87
C ASP A 46 6.13 -17.63 6.64
N ALA A 47 7.11 -16.98 5.99
CA ALA A 47 8.43 -17.56 5.73
C ALA A 47 9.30 -17.69 6.99
N GLU A 48 9.30 -16.69 7.88
CA GLU A 48 10.14 -16.71 9.09
C GLU A 48 9.45 -17.36 10.30
N ASN A 49 8.11 -17.43 10.31
CA ASN A 49 7.33 -17.87 11.47
C ASN A 49 6.25 -18.90 11.09
N PRO A 50 6.56 -20.07 10.49
CA PRO A 50 5.58 -20.94 9.83
C PRO A 50 4.40 -21.42 10.70
N ASN A 51 4.55 -21.45 12.03
CA ASN A 51 3.52 -21.91 12.97
C ASN A 51 2.76 -20.77 13.66
N TRP A 52 2.93 -19.51 13.23
CA TRP A 52 2.37 -18.33 13.90
C TRP A 52 0.84 -18.36 14.00
N ARG A 53 0.16 -19.01 13.04
CA ARG A 53 -1.31 -19.13 13.01
C ARG A 53 -1.87 -20.11 14.03
N THR A 54 -1.08 -21.10 14.42
CA THR A 54 -1.51 -22.22 15.30
C THR A 54 -0.94 -22.12 16.70
N THR A 55 -0.06 -21.14 16.95
CA THR A 55 0.62 -20.98 18.23
C THR A 55 0.04 -19.76 18.95
N PRO A 56 -0.76 -19.96 20.01
CA PRO A 56 -1.20 -18.87 20.87
C PRO A 56 0.01 -18.12 21.43
N ASP A 57 -0.08 -16.79 21.51
CA ASP A 57 0.96 -15.92 22.08
C ASP A 57 2.33 -15.98 21.36
N ALA A 58 2.36 -16.41 20.09
CA ALA A 58 3.58 -16.39 19.31
C ALA A 58 4.09 -14.97 19.09
N LYS A 59 5.35 -14.73 19.46
CA LYS A 59 6.07 -13.52 19.07
C LYS A 59 6.48 -13.64 17.61
N ILE A 60 5.89 -12.81 16.76
CA ILE A 60 6.19 -12.78 15.32
C ILE A 60 7.27 -11.72 15.10
N VAL A 61 8.44 -12.17 14.66
CA VAL A 61 9.53 -11.26 14.30
C VAL A 61 9.98 -11.59 12.90
N VAL A 62 10.02 -10.58 12.04
CA VAL A 62 10.69 -10.66 10.74
C VAL A 62 12.06 -10.04 10.91
N SER A 63 13.08 -10.89 10.94
CA SER A 63 14.45 -10.51 11.31
C SER A 63 15.16 -9.77 10.17
N LYS A 64 14.77 -10.02 8.92
CA LYS A 64 15.30 -9.30 7.76
C LYS A 64 14.45 -8.08 7.42
N PRO A 65 15.01 -6.86 7.45
CA PRO A 65 14.30 -5.69 6.97
C PRO A 65 13.91 -5.86 5.49
N ILE A 66 12.66 -5.55 5.14
CA ILE A 66 12.28 -5.50 3.72
C ILE A 66 12.74 -4.15 3.15
N PRO A 67 13.51 -4.15 2.04
CA PRO A 67 13.86 -2.92 1.36
C PRO A 67 12.61 -2.30 0.75
N PHE A 68 12.47 -0.99 0.85
CA PHE A 68 11.40 -0.23 0.25
C PHE A 68 12.00 0.85 -0.64
N PRO A 69 11.91 0.71 -1.98
CA PRO A 69 12.61 1.55 -2.95
C PRO A 69 11.85 2.84 -3.29
N PHE A 70 10.91 3.26 -2.45
CA PHE A 70 10.11 4.47 -2.64
C PHE A 70 10.29 5.41 -1.44
N ASP A 71 9.83 6.64 -1.61
CA ASP A 71 9.92 7.65 -0.57
C ASP A 71 9.06 7.30 0.64
N GLN A 72 9.46 7.82 1.80
CA GLN A 72 8.78 7.57 3.07
C GLN A 72 7.36 8.13 3.10
N ALA A 73 7.06 9.21 2.37
CA ALA A 73 5.73 9.80 2.36
C ALA A 73 4.73 8.89 1.65
N SER A 74 5.14 8.22 0.57
CA SER A 74 4.32 7.21 -0.12
C SER A 74 3.95 6.05 0.83
N LEU A 75 4.89 5.51 1.59
CA LEU A 75 4.59 4.45 2.57
C LEU A 75 3.69 4.95 3.70
N ALA A 76 3.98 6.14 4.24
CA ALA A 76 3.16 6.74 5.29
C ALA A 76 1.71 6.93 4.82
N PHE A 77 1.51 7.40 3.59
CA PHE A 77 0.19 7.56 3.00
C PHE A 77 -0.55 6.22 2.91
N ILE A 78 0.09 5.16 2.43
CA ILE A 78 -0.52 3.83 2.37
C ILE A 78 -0.91 3.36 3.76
N LEU A 79 0.00 3.44 4.74
CA LEU A 79 -0.25 2.99 6.11
C LEU A 79 -1.43 3.72 6.77
N CYS A 80 -1.59 5.02 6.51
CA CYS A 80 -2.67 5.82 7.07
C CYS A 80 -4.05 5.51 6.45
N ASN A 81 -4.10 5.06 5.19
CA ASN A 81 -5.37 5.00 4.44
C ASN A 81 -5.80 3.58 4.04
N ILE A 82 -4.91 2.57 4.10
CA ILE A 82 -5.19 1.20 3.61
C ILE A 82 -6.31 0.47 4.37
N MET A 83 -6.60 0.91 5.60
CA MET A 83 -7.68 0.33 6.40
C MET A 83 -9.05 0.90 6.01
N GLU A 84 -9.10 2.15 5.58
CA GLU A 84 -10.34 2.89 5.32
C GLU A 84 -10.78 2.82 3.85
N TYR A 85 -9.84 2.72 2.91
CA TYR A 85 -10.16 2.80 1.49
C TYR A 85 -10.83 1.52 0.99
N GLU A 86 -12.02 1.69 0.42
CA GLU A 86 -12.78 0.62 -0.21
C GLU A 86 -12.48 0.53 -1.71
N HIS A 87 -12.59 -0.69 -2.25
CA HIS A 87 -12.38 -0.93 -3.68
C HIS A 87 -13.40 -0.11 -4.50
N PRO A 88 -13.00 0.55 -5.60
CA PRO A 88 -13.89 1.40 -6.39
C PRO A 88 -15.10 0.66 -6.97
N ASN A 89 -14.96 -0.62 -7.34
CA ASN A 89 -16.10 -1.45 -7.76
C ASN A 89 -17.16 -1.72 -6.67
N SER A 90 -16.85 -1.47 -5.40
CA SER A 90 -17.82 -1.58 -4.30
C SER A 90 -18.67 -0.30 -4.17
N LEU A 91 -18.29 0.78 -4.85
CA LEU A 91 -19.02 2.04 -4.84
C LEU A 91 -20.21 1.95 -5.79
N GLU A 92 -21.42 1.92 -5.24
CA GLU A 92 -22.63 1.90 -6.06
C GLU A 92 -22.75 3.19 -6.90
N GLY A 93 -23.00 3.05 -8.20
CA GLY A 93 -23.28 4.18 -9.09
C GLY A 93 -22.06 4.96 -9.62
N GLY A 94 -20.83 4.46 -9.41
CA GLY A 94 -19.62 5.13 -9.90
C GLY A 94 -19.22 6.33 -9.05
N GLY A 95 -19.06 6.08 -7.74
CA GLY A 95 -18.86 7.10 -6.70
C GLY A 95 -17.78 8.14 -6.99
N ASP A 96 -17.98 9.35 -6.48
CA ASP A 96 -17.03 10.46 -6.63
C ASP A 96 -15.75 10.17 -5.84
N ALA A 97 -14.60 10.26 -6.51
CA ALA A 97 -13.31 10.08 -5.88
C ALA A 97 -13.05 11.08 -4.74
N ALA A 98 -13.61 12.29 -4.80
CA ALA A 98 -13.47 13.28 -3.74
C ALA A 98 -14.22 12.89 -2.46
N GLU A 99 -15.32 12.14 -2.58
CA GLU A 99 -16.11 11.68 -1.44
C GLU A 99 -15.49 10.45 -0.78
N HIS A 100 -14.98 9.52 -1.59
CA HIS A 100 -14.48 8.23 -1.10
C HIS A 100 -12.98 8.20 -0.82
N TYR A 101 -12.19 9.09 -1.44
CA TYR A 101 -10.73 9.13 -1.32
C TYR A 101 -10.22 10.58 -1.11
N PRO A 102 -10.72 11.30 -0.08
CA PRO A 102 -10.49 12.74 0.08
C PRO A 102 -9.02 13.12 0.29
N GLU A 103 -8.20 12.25 0.88
CA GLU A 103 -6.75 12.48 1.05
C GLU A 103 -6.00 12.27 -0.26
N ALA A 104 -6.39 11.26 -1.04
CA ALA A 104 -5.75 10.97 -2.32
C ALA A 104 -6.00 12.09 -3.35
N VAL A 105 -7.20 12.66 -3.41
CA VAL A 105 -7.50 13.75 -4.37
C VAL A 105 -6.65 15.01 -4.14
N GLN A 106 -6.14 15.22 -2.92
CA GLN A 106 -5.27 16.35 -2.58
C GLN A 106 -3.85 16.23 -3.14
N HIS A 107 -3.43 15.02 -3.53
CA HIS A 107 -2.09 14.78 -4.07
C HIS A 107 -1.99 15.14 -5.55
N THR A 108 -0.77 15.43 -6.01
CA THR A 108 -0.48 15.61 -7.43
C THR A 108 -0.51 14.27 -8.17
N ALA A 109 -0.60 14.31 -9.50
CA ALA A 109 -0.60 13.09 -10.32
C ALA A 109 0.71 12.30 -10.15
N ASP A 110 1.86 12.98 -10.07
CA ASP A 110 3.17 12.34 -9.85
C ASP A 110 3.26 11.67 -8.47
N GLN A 111 2.77 12.34 -7.42
CA GLN A 111 2.71 11.76 -6.08
C GLN A 111 1.82 10.52 -6.05
N LEU A 112 0.65 10.59 -6.68
CA LEU A 112 -0.27 9.45 -6.77
C LEU A 112 0.33 8.29 -7.58
N LYS A 113 1.12 8.58 -8.62
CA LYS A 113 1.87 7.56 -9.36
C LYS A 113 2.86 6.84 -8.45
N GLN A 114 3.65 7.57 -7.67
CA GLN A 114 4.59 6.98 -6.70
C GLN A 114 3.87 6.14 -5.64
N ILE A 115 2.76 6.63 -5.09
CA ILE A 115 1.92 5.89 -4.13
C ILE A 115 1.36 4.62 -4.78
N CYS A 116 0.92 4.69 -6.04
CA CYS A 116 0.38 3.54 -6.78
C CYS A 116 1.45 2.47 -7.00
N GLU A 117 2.65 2.85 -7.43
CA GLU A 117 3.79 1.95 -7.62
C GLU A 117 4.25 1.33 -6.29
N ALA A 118 4.28 2.12 -5.21
CA ALA A 118 4.56 1.64 -3.87
C ALA A 118 3.53 0.61 -3.39
N ALA A 119 2.23 0.86 -3.63
CA ALA A 119 1.16 -0.08 -3.30
C ALA A 119 1.28 -1.37 -4.11
N HIS A 120 1.63 -1.28 -5.40
CA HIS A 120 1.88 -2.44 -6.25
C HIS A 120 3.07 -3.27 -5.73
N TYR A 121 4.18 -2.63 -5.37
CA TYR A 121 5.35 -3.29 -4.79
C TYR A 121 5.01 -4.08 -3.52
N LEU A 122 4.19 -3.48 -2.64
CA LEU A 122 3.72 -4.11 -1.41
C LEU A 122 2.61 -5.17 -1.64
N LYS A 123 2.21 -5.38 -2.90
CA LYS A 123 1.12 -6.27 -3.33
C LYS A 123 -0.26 -5.86 -2.80
N CYS A 124 -0.46 -4.58 -2.50
CA CYS A 124 -1.71 -4.03 -2.00
C CYS A 124 -2.67 -3.69 -3.16
N GLU A 125 -3.12 -4.68 -3.92
CA GLU A 125 -3.88 -4.49 -5.18
C GLU A 125 -5.16 -3.66 -5.01
N THR A 126 -5.94 -3.92 -3.96
CA THR A 126 -7.15 -3.14 -3.68
C THR A 126 -6.82 -1.65 -3.53
N PHE A 127 -5.80 -1.33 -2.74
CA PHE A 127 -5.37 0.05 -2.52
C PHE A 127 -4.82 0.67 -3.79
N MET A 128 -4.03 -0.08 -4.56
CA MET A 128 -3.54 0.33 -5.88
C MET A 128 -4.71 0.70 -6.82
N HIS A 129 -5.79 -0.08 -6.83
CA HIS A 129 -6.99 0.23 -7.62
C HIS A 129 -7.70 1.51 -7.15
N CYS A 130 -7.77 1.77 -5.83
CA CYS A 130 -8.31 3.03 -5.31
C CYS A 130 -7.51 4.23 -5.85
N ILE A 131 -6.17 4.17 -5.77
CA ILE A 131 -5.30 5.25 -6.25
C ILE A 131 -5.38 5.41 -7.76
N ALA A 132 -5.39 4.31 -8.52
CA ALA A 132 -5.58 4.34 -9.97
C ALA A 132 -6.92 4.96 -10.37
N PHE A 133 -7.98 4.66 -9.62
CA PHE A 133 -9.30 5.27 -9.81
C PHE A 133 -9.25 6.79 -9.56
N VAL A 134 -8.58 7.25 -8.50
CA VAL A 134 -8.41 8.69 -8.21
C VAL A 134 -7.64 9.38 -9.33
N ILE A 135 -6.55 8.78 -9.82
CA ILE A 135 -5.78 9.31 -10.96
C ILE A 135 -6.69 9.45 -12.18
N GLY A 136 -7.41 8.38 -12.55
CA GLY A 136 -8.28 8.36 -13.72
C GLY A 136 -9.43 9.38 -13.64
N SER A 137 -10.11 9.45 -12.50
CA SER A 137 -11.30 10.28 -12.29
C SER A 137 -10.99 11.77 -12.07
N THR A 138 -9.87 12.10 -11.42
CA THR A 138 -9.58 13.49 -11.02
C THR A 138 -8.42 14.15 -11.76
N LYS A 139 -7.44 13.37 -12.21
CA LYS A 139 -6.22 13.92 -12.83
C LYS A 139 -6.22 13.76 -14.34
N LEU A 140 -6.86 12.72 -14.86
CA LEU A 140 -6.87 12.38 -16.29
C LEU A 140 -8.21 12.64 -16.99
N SER A 141 -9.30 12.91 -16.25
CA SER A 141 -10.66 13.02 -16.80
C SER A 141 -10.84 14.08 -17.89
N ASN A 142 -10.00 15.11 -17.92
CA ASN A 142 -10.01 16.17 -18.94
C ASN A 142 -8.68 16.32 -19.70
N VAL A 143 -7.80 15.32 -19.62
CA VAL A 143 -6.47 15.38 -20.24
C VAL A 143 -6.52 14.73 -21.62
N ALA A 144 -5.91 15.37 -22.62
CA ALA A 144 -5.82 14.81 -23.97
C ALA A 144 -5.03 13.48 -23.96
N PRO A 145 -5.42 12.47 -24.76
CA PRO A 145 -4.78 11.14 -24.75
C PRO A 145 -3.26 11.17 -24.92
N GLU A 146 -2.72 12.11 -25.70
CA GLU A 146 -1.28 12.29 -25.91
C GLU A 146 -0.54 12.65 -24.61
N LYS A 147 -1.15 13.51 -23.76
CA LYS A 147 -0.59 13.87 -22.46
C LYS A 147 -0.75 12.76 -21.43
N ILE A 148 -1.77 11.91 -21.57
CA ILE A 148 -1.95 10.70 -20.76
C ILE A 148 -0.82 9.70 -21.06
N ALA A 149 -0.48 9.51 -22.35
CA ALA A 149 0.62 8.63 -22.75
C ALA A 149 1.97 9.10 -22.19
N ASP A 150 2.21 10.42 -22.18
CA ASP A 150 3.40 11.01 -21.57
C ASP A 150 3.44 10.81 -20.06
N PHE A 151 2.30 10.97 -19.37
CA PHE A 151 2.16 10.76 -17.92
C PHE A 151 2.38 9.31 -17.50
N LEU A 152 1.82 8.36 -18.26
CA LEU A 152 1.96 6.92 -18.03
C LEU A 152 3.28 6.37 -18.60
N GLU A 153 4.16 7.22 -19.15
CA GLU A 153 5.41 6.84 -19.82
C GLU A 153 5.22 5.80 -20.94
N LEU A 154 4.00 5.72 -21.51
CA LEU A 154 3.62 4.81 -22.59
C LEU A 154 4.18 5.24 -23.96
N LYS A 155 5.28 6.01 -24.02
CA LYS A 155 5.93 6.37 -25.28
C LYS A 155 6.58 5.13 -25.90
N LYS A 156 5.75 4.39 -26.63
CA LYS A 156 5.99 3.43 -27.70
C LYS A 156 7.42 2.87 -27.76
N GLU A 157 7.63 1.74 -27.09
CA GLU A 157 8.38 0.68 -27.75
C GLU A 157 7.57 0.21 -28.96
N GLY A 158 8.08 0.41 -30.17
CA GLY A 158 7.55 -0.26 -31.37
C GLY A 158 6.91 0.64 -32.44
N GLN A 159 7.73 1.45 -33.12
CA GLN A 159 7.68 1.54 -34.58
C GLN A 159 9.10 1.46 -35.14
N LYS A 160 9.67 0.25 -35.14
CA LYS A 160 10.55 -0.16 -36.24
C LYS A 160 9.67 -0.96 -37.20
N ALA A 161 9.03 -0.26 -38.13
CA ALA A 161 8.62 -0.88 -39.37
C ALA A 161 9.73 -0.55 -40.37
N GLU A 162 10.43 -1.60 -40.79
CA GLU A 162 11.36 -1.62 -41.90
C GLU A 162 10.78 -0.90 -43.12
N GLN A 163 11.58 0.01 -43.69
CA GLN A 163 11.66 0.26 -45.14
C GLN A 163 13.13 0.43 -45.51
#